data_AF-A0A7K0KDH4-F1
#
_entry.id   AF-A0A7K0KDH4-F1
#
_cell.length_a   1.000
_cell.length_b   1.000
_cell.length_c   1.000
_cell.angle_alpha   90.00
_cell.angle_beta   90.00
_cell.angle_gamma   90.00
#
_symmetry.space_group_name_H-M   'P 1'
#
loop_
_entity.id
_entity.type
_entity.pdbx_description
1 polymer ?
#
loop_
_entity_poly.entity_id
_entity_poly.type
_entity_poly.pdbx_seq_one_letter_code
_entity_poly.pdbx_strand_id
1 'polypeptide(L)'
;MLSYGLGALGLKSEYSIVERTERLGLSFAVITFIPSVSIVVSLIGTFAFMQFMGFSLNLLTLFALVLAIGMVVDDAIIVVEAVQANFDKGYRSPYLASTDAMRSVAMALLTSTIVFMAVFIPVSMIDGTSGAFYRQFGLTMAVAVGISAINAFTLSPVLCALLLRPYTDENGQQRNNFSARFRKAFNAVFSVMSQKYAAIAFRFIRHKYLSFGIIAAAVALLLLLVKATPTSLVPDGDTGMLYVNLTTKPGMTLNETDRALQQLDKKLATPPASPTVLRSAAIRLPRKAVTRECSTCR
;
A
#
# COMPACT_ATOMS: atom_id res chain seq x y z
N MET A 1 12.52 -69.85 -12.86
CA MET A 1 11.09 -70.18 -13.06
C MET A 1 10.34 -69.56 -11.88
N LEU A 2 9.42 -68.62 -12.18
CA LEU A 2 8.47 -67.94 -11.27
C LEU A 2 8.98 -66.84 -10.32
N SER A 3 9.15 -65.62 -10.85
CA SER A 3 8.66 -64.40 -10.19
C SER A 3 8.59 -63.25 -11.20
N TYR A 4 7.68 -63.41 -12.16
CA TYR A 4 7.06 -62.32 -12.89
C TYR A 4 5.55 -62.56 -12.77
N GLY A 5 4.81 -61.53 -12.37
CA GLY A 5 3.37 -61.46 -12.64
C GLY A 5 2.48 -61.06 -11.46
N LEU A 6 1.70 -60.01 -11.73
CA LEU A 6 0.51 -59.52 -11.01
C LEU A 6 0.75 -58.59 -9.81
N GLY A 7 0.89 -57.29 -10.13
CA GLY A 7 0.33 -56.24 -9.28
C GLY A 7 -1.20 -56.22 -9.37
N ALA A 8 -1.86 -55.77 -8.31
CA ALA A 8 -3.17 -55.11 -8.34
C ALA A 8 -3.65 -54.85 -6.91
N LEU A 9 -3.43 -53.63 -6.40
CA LEU A 9 -4.37 -52.94 -5.51
C LEU A 9 -3.90 -51.49 -5.34
N GLY A 10 -4.12 -50.70 -6.39
CA GLY A 10 -4.94 -49.49 -6.37
C GLY A 10 -4.66 -48.32 -5.40
N LEU A 11 -3.76 -48.41 -4.42
CA LEU A 11 -3.65 -47.38 -3.38
C LEU A 11 -2.37 -46.53 -3.45
N LYS A 12 -1.43 -46.83 -4.35
CA LYS A 12 -0.19 -46.04 -4.50
C LYS A 12 -0.31 -44.87 -5.48
N SER A 13 -1.40 -44.82 -6.26
CA SER A 13 -1.62 -43.77 -7.27
C SER A 13 -2.16 -42.49 -6.66
N GLU A 14 -3.10 -42.56 -5.71
CA GLU A 14 -3.72 -41.37 -5.10
C GLU A 14 -2.78 -40.57 -4.20
N TYR A 15 -1.90 -41.20 -3.43
CA TYR A 15 -0.93 -40.49 -2.58
C TYR A 15 0.10 -39.68 -3.39
N SER A 16 0.49 -40.17 -4.58
CA SER A 16 1.42 -39.46 -5.46
C SER A 16 0.81 -38.22 -6.14
N ILE A 17 -0.52 -38.15 -6.24
CA ILE A 17 -1.26 -37.05 -6.87
C ILE A 17 -1.49 -35.92 -5.86
N VAL A 18 -1.73 -36.24 -4.57
CA VAL A 18 -1.87 -35.25 -3.50
C VAL A 18 -0.54 -34.55 -3.21
N GLU A 19 0.55 -35.30 -3.06
CA GLU A 19 1.90 -34.75 -2.80
C GLU A 19 2.47 -33.95 -4.00
N ARG A 20 1.99 -34.25 -5.21
CA ARG A 20 2.37 -33.57 -6.48
C ARG A 20 1.50 -32.34 -6.77
N THR A 21 0.30 -32.27 -6.20
CA THR A 21 -0.56 -31.07 -6.21
C THR A 21 -0.07 -30.07 -5.16
N GLU A 22 0.38 -30.54 -4.00
CA GLU A 22 1.06 -29.71 -2.99
C GLU A 22 2.31 -29.04 -3.54
N ARG A 23 3.20 -29.76 -4.25
CA ARG A 23 4.44 -29.17 -4.81
C ARG A 23 4.22 -28.10 -5.89
N LEU A 24 3.11 -28.19 -6.64
CA LEU A 24 2.74 -27.23 -7.69
C LEU A 24 2.00 -26.01 -7.14
N GLY A 25 1.19 -26.19 -6.08
CA GLY A 25 0.72 -25.11 -5.23
C GLY A 25 1.87 -24.43 -4.49
N LEU A 26 2.88 -25.21 -4.06
CA LEU A 26 4.06 -24.73 -3.35
C LEU A 26 4.87 -23.73 -4.18
N SER A 27 5.12 -23.93 -5.48
CA SER A 27 5.88 -22.92 -6.24
C SER A 27 5.15 -21.57 -6.32
N PHE A 28 3.83 -21.55 -6.54
CA PHE A 28 3.07 -20.30 -6.53
C PHE A 28 2.97 -19.71 -5.12
N ALA A 29 2.72 -20.56 -4.12
CA ALA A 29 2.67 -20.15 -2.73
C ALA A 29 4.02 -19.59 -2.26
N VAL A 30 5.14 -20.19 -2.67
CA VAL A 30 6.51 -19.74 -2.34
C VAL A 30 6.83 -18.42 -3.03
N ILE A 31 6.46 -18.25 -4.30
CA ILE A 31 6.63 -16.98 -5.03
C ILE A 31 5.87 -15.85 -4.31
N THR A 32 4.66 -16.11 -3.82
CA THR A 32 3.86 -15.11 -3.07
C THR A 32 4.31 -14.97 -1.60
N PHE A 33 4.89 -16.02 -1.02
CA PHE A 33 5.34 -16.04 0.37
C PHE A 33 6.56 -15.14 0.58
N ILE A 34 7.49 -15.09 -0.38
CA ILE A 34 8.71 -14.28 -0.27
C ILE A 34 8.37 -12.78 -0.08
N PRO A 35 7.53 -12.14 -0.93
CA PRO A 35 7.07 -10.77 -0.69
C PRO A 35 6.29 -10.63 0.62
N SER A 36 5.45 -11.60 0.97
CA SER A 36 4.65 -11.55 2.21
C SER A 36 5.53 -11.45 3.46
N VAL A 37 6.63 -12.22 3.54
CA VAL A 37 7.59 -12.12 4.64
C VAL A 37 8.32 -10.78 4.61
N SER A 38 8.70 -10.28 3.43
CA SER A 38 9.34 -8.97 3.28
C SER A 38 8.47 -7.83 3.83
N ILE A 39 7.16 -7.86 3.59
CA ILE A 39 6.21 -6.88 4.14
C ILE A 39 6.27 -6.87 5.66
N VAL A 40 6.17 -8.04 6.29
CA VAL A 40 6.13 -8.17 7.75
C VAL A 40 7.42 -7.63 8.37
N VAL A 41 8.58 -8.02 7.83
CA VAL A 41 9.88 -7.56 8.33
C VAL A 41 10.04 -6.05 8.15
N SER A 42 9.63 -5.50 7.00
CA SER A 42 9.73 -4.06 6.71
C SER A 42 8.82 -3.22 7.61
N LEU A 43 7.59 -3.69 7.86
CA LEU A 43 6.65 -3.00 8.76
C LEU A 43 7.17 -3.00 10.20
N ILE A 44 7.66 -4.13 10.71
CA ILE A 44 8.26 -4.21 12.06
C ILE A 44 9.45 -3.25 12.18
N GLY A 45 10.32 -3.20 11.17
CA GLY A 45 11.43 -2.25 11.12
C GLY A 45 10.95 -0.79 11.12
N THR A 46 9.87 -0.49 10.39
CA THR A 46 9.29 0.85 10.33
C THR A 46 8.71 1.25 11.69
N PHE A 47 8.02 0.34 12.39
CA PHE A 47 7.53 0.56 13.75
C PHE A 47 8.66 0.83 14.74
N ALA A 48 9.76 0.07 14.66
CA ALA A 48 10.94 0.28 15.50
C ALA A 48 11.54 1.68 15.28
N PHE A 49 11.62 2.13 14.02
CA PHE A 49 12.10 3.48 13.70
C PHE A 49 11.15 4.58 14.18
N MET A 50 9.84 4.40 13.99
CA MET A 50 8.84 5.35 14.49
C MET A 50 8.94 5.52 16.01
N GLN A 51 9.12 4.41 16.74
CA GLN A 51 9.34 4.45 18.18
C GLN A 51 10.63 5.16 18.56
N PHE A 52 11.71 4.96 17.79
CA PHE A 52 12.98 5.69 17.98
C PHE A 52 12.84 7.20 17.75
N MET A 53 12.04 7.63 16.77
CA MET A 53 11.77 9.05 16.51
C MET A 53 10.68 9.65 17.42
N GLY A 54 10.07 8.85 18.30
CA GLY A 54 8.99 9.30 19.17
C GLY A 54 7.69 9.64 18.42
N PHE A 55 7.47 9.06 17.24
CA PHE A 55 6.23 9.26 16.49
C PHE A 55 5.10 8.40 17.08
N SER A 56 3.92 9.01 17.23
CA SER A 56 2.72 8.30 17.64
C SER A 56 2.05 7.61 16.46
N LEU A 57 1.30 6.55 16.77
CA LEU A 57 0.37 5.96 15.82
C LEU A 57 -0.89 6.82 15.72
N ASN A 58 -1.06 7.44 14.56
CA ASN A 58 -2.23 8.23 14.21
C ASN A 58 -2.72 7.89 12.80
N LEU A 59 -3.84 8.47 12.38
CA LEU A 59 -4.41 8.23 11.05
C LEU A 59 -3.41 8.50 9.92
N LEU A 60 -2.58 9.54 10.02
CA LEU A 60 -1.63 9.90 8.97
C LEU A 60 -0.49 8.88 8.83
N THR A 61 0.09 8.45 9.95
CA THR A 61 1.11 7.38 9.96
C THR A 61 0.53 6.04 9.52
N LEU A 62 -0.74 5.75 9.85
CA LEU A 62 -1.44 4.56 9.36
C LEU A 62 -1.64 4.63 7.84
N PHE A 63 -2.05 5.78 7.30
CA PHE A 63 -2.12 5.98 5.85
C PHE A 63 -0.76 5.80 5.17
N ALA A 64 0.31 6.35 5.77
CA ALA A 64 1.67 6.12 5.29
C ALA A 64 2.02 4.63 5.26
N LEU A 65 1.77 3.89 6.35
CA LEU A 65 2.04 2.46 6.42
C LEU A 65 1.25 1.66 5.38
N VAL A 66 -0.02 1.98 5.15
CA VAL A 66 -0.86 1.31 4.15
C VAL A 66 -0.32 1.55 2.74
N LEU A 67 0.07 2.78 2.40
CA LEU A 67 0.69 3.08 1.10
C LEU A 67 2.08 2.45 0.96
N ALA A 68 2.84 2.39 2.05
CA ALA A 68 4.16 1.77 2.08
C ALA A 68 4.10 0.28 1.75
N ILE A 69 3.03 -0.44 2.11
CA ILE A 69 2.87 -1.86 1.74
C ILE A 69 3.00 -2.04 0.22
N GLY A 70 2.42 -1.15 -0.59
CA GLY A 70 2.55 -1.22 -2.05
C GLY A 70 4.01 -1.11 -2.51
N MET A 71 4.73 -0.10 -2.02
CA MET A 71 6.13 0.12 -2.40
C MET A 71 7.07 -0.99 -1.88
N VAL A 72 6.82 -1.52 -0.69
CA VAL A 72 7.62 -2.60 -0.10
C VAL A 72 7.48 -3.90 -0.89
N VAL A 73 6.27 -4.17 -1.39
CA VAL A 73 5.98 -5.36 -2.19
C VAL A 73 6.66 -5.31 -3.54
N ASP A 74 6.72 -4.13 -4.18
CA ASP A 74 7.33 -3.94 -5.49
C ASP A 74 8.79 -4.42 -5.52
N ASP A 75 9.62 -4.04 -4.55
CA ASP A 75 11.04 -4.43 -4.50
C ASP A 75 11.20 -5.96 -4.40
N ALA A 76 10.41 -6.60 -3.54
CA ALA A 76 10.47 -8.06 -3.35
C ALA A 76 9.97 -8.81 -4.58
N ILE A 77 8.91 -8.32 -5.24
CA ILE A 77 8.38 -8.91 -6.48
C ILE A 77 9.42 -8.82 -7.59
N ILE A 78 10.07 -7.66 -7.79
CA ILE A 78 11.09 -7.47 -8.83
C ILE A 78 12.23 -8.48 -8.66
N VAL A 79 12.69 -8.71 -7.43
CA VAL A 79 13.75 -9.70 -7.15
C VAL A 79 13.29 -11.11 -7.52
N VAL A 80 12.09 -11.51 -7.08
CA VAL A 80 11.56 -12.86 -7.35
C VAL A 80 11.35 -13.08 -8.85
N GLU A 81 10.83 -12.10 -9.57
CA GLU A 81 10.66 -12.15 -11.02
C GLU A 81 11.99 -12.26 -11.76
N ALA A 82 13.01 -11.52 -11.33
CA ALA A 82 14.34 -11.59 -11.93
C ALA A 82 14.99 -12.96 -11.72
N VAL A 83 14.83 -13.56 -10.53
CA VAL A 83 15.31 -14.93 -10.26
C VAL A 83 14.57 -15.94 -11.13
N GLN A 84 13.25 -15.80 -11.26
CA GLN A 84 12.43 -16.67 -12.11
C GLN A 84 12.82 -16.56 -13.59
N ALA A 85 13.09 -15.35 -14.08
CA ALA A 85 13.58 -15.12 -15.43
C ALA A 85 14.93 -15.82 -15.68
N ASN A 86 15.80 -15.92 -14.68
CA ASN A 86 17.05 -16.69 -14.81
C ASN A 86 16.81 -18.21 -14.82
N PHE A 87 15.84 -18.72 -14.07
CA PHE A 87 15.43 -20.13 -14.22
C PHE A 87 14.92 -20.43 -15.62
N ASP A 88 14.16 -19.51 -16.22
CA ASP A 88 13.63 -19.66 -17.59
C ASP A 88 14.74 -19.61 -18.65
N LYS A 89 15.87 -18.93 -18.37
CA LYS A 89 17.09 -18.95 -19.21
C LYS A 89 17.90 -20.25 -19.11
N GLY A 90 17.55 -21.16 -18.17
CA GLY A 90 18.18 -22.48 -18.05
C GLY A 90 19.11 -22.66 -16.84
N TYR A 91 19.12 -21.73 -15.88
CA TYR A 91 19.89 -21.89 -14.64
C TYR A 91 19.32 -23.06 -13.83
N ARG A 92 20.18 -23.98 -13.37
CA ARG A 92 19.78 -25.14 -12.54
C ARG A 92 20.04 -24.96 -11.06
N SER A 93 21.01 -24.11 -10.69
CA SER A 93 21.33 -23.82 -9.29
C SER A 93 20.58 -22.56 -8.83
N PRO A 94 19.72 -22.64 -7.80
CA PRO A 94 19.02 -21.48 -7.24
C PRO A 94 19.96 -20.39 -6.75
N TYR A 95 21.10 -20.78 -6.18
CA TYR A 95 22.11 -19.83 -5.72
C TYR A 95 22.70 -19.02 -6.89
N LEU A 96 23.06 -19.69 -8.00
CA LEU A 96 23.59 -19.00 -9.18
C LEU A 96 22.51 -18.15 -9.86
N ALA A 97 21.27 -18.63 -9.92
CA ALA A 97 20.15 -17.88 -10.47
C ALA A 97 19.90 -16.57 -9.70
N SER A 98 19.86 -16.64 -8.36
CA SER A 98 19.63 -15.49 -7.49
C SER A 98 20.78 -14.48 -7.51
N THR A 99 22.03 -14.96 -7.48
CA THR A 99 23.21 -14.07 -7.51
C THR A 99 23.33 -13.31 -8.82
N ASP A 100 23.08 -13.99 -9.96
CA ASP A 100 23.10 -13.34 -11.27
C ASP A 100 21.89 -12.42 -11.46
N ALA A 101 20.72 -12.80 -10.93
CA ALA A 101 19.52 -11.95 -10.95
C ALA A 101 19.79 -10.63 -10.22
N MET A 102 20.34 -10.70 -9.01
CA MET A 102 20.69 -9.51 -8.22
C MET A 102 21.68 -8.62 -8.95
N ARG A 103 22.68 -9.15 -9.67
CA ARG A 103 23.59 -8.32 -10.46
C ARG A 103 22.88 -7.52 -11.54
N SER A 104 21.81 -8.06 -12.12
CA SER A 104 21.05 -7.38 -13.17
C SER A 104 20.08 -6.31 -12.62
N VAL A 105 19.44 -6.55 -11.47
CA VAL A 105 18.41 -5.65 -10.93
C VAL A 105 18.89 -4.72 -9.83
N ALA A 106 20.05 -4.97 -9.21
CA ALA A 106 20.50 -4.20 -8.04
C ALA A 106 20.59 -2.70 -8.30
N MET A 107 21.10 -2.29 -9.46
CA MET A 107 21.19 -0.87 -9.80
C MET A 107 19.81 -0.23 -10.03
N ALA A 108 18.87 -0.99 -10.59
CA ALA A 108 17.50 -0.51 -10.79
C ALA A 108 16.79 -0.29 -9.44
N LEU A 109 16.93 -1.24 -8.51
CA LEU A 109 16.37 -1.15 -7.15
C LEU A 109 16.99 0.01 -6.36
N LEU A 110 18.32 0.15 -6.37
CA LEU A 110 18.98 1.29 -5.70
C LEU A 110 18.49 2.62 -6.24
N THR A 111 18.34 2.72 -7.57
CA THR A 111 17.87 3.95 -8.22
C THR A 111 16.43 4.26 -7.84
N SER A 112 15.52 3.28 -7.87
CA SER A 112 14.12 3.50 -7.48
C SER A 112 13.99 3.91 -6.01
N THR A 113 14.73 3.25 -5.11
CA THR A 113 14.77 3.62 -3.69
C THR A 113 15.21 5.07 -3.49
N ILE A 114 16.30 5.49 -4.15
CA ILE A 114 16.80 6.88 -4.04
C ILE A 114 15.78 7.87 -4.62
N VAL A 115 15.11 7.54 -5.72
CA VAL A 115 14.05 8.39 -6.29
C VAL A 115 12.90 8.56 -5.31
N PHE A 116 12.44 7.48 -4.65
CA PHE A 116 11.41 7.59 -3.61
C PHE A 116 11.87 8.42 -2.43
N MET A 117 13.11 8.23 -1.95
CA MET A 117 13.67 9.08 -0.90
C MET A 117 13.72 10.56 -1.32
N ALA A 118 14.08 10.84 -2.57
CA ALA A 118 14.11 12.21 -3.12
C ALA A 118 12.71 12.84 -3.21
N VAL A 119 11.64 12.04 -3.31
CA VAL A 119 10.26 12.53 -3.26
C VAL A 119 9.79 12.75 -1.83
N PHE A 120 10.05 11.81 -0.91
CA PHE A 120 9.47 11.87 0.45
C PHE A 120 10.28 12.71 1.46
N ILE A 121 11.60 12.82 1.31
CA ILE A 121 12.43 13.65 2.19
C ILE A 121 12.01 15.13 2.11
N PRO A 122 11.88 15.77 0.93
CA PRO A 122 11.44 17.15 0.85
C PRO A 122 10.02 17.39 1.38
N VAL A 123 9.12 16.41 1.18
CA VAL A 123 7.74 16.48 1.72
C VAL A 123 7.77 16.57 3.25
N SER A 124 8.75 15.96 3.91
CA SER A 124 8.89 16.04 5.37
C SER A 124 9.42 17.38 5.90
N MET A 125 9.93 18.23 5.01
CA MET A 125 10.51 19.55 5.31
C MET A 125 9.54 20.70 5.04
N ILE A 126 8.27 20.40 4.75
CA ILE A 126 7.23 21.42 4.62
C ILE A 126 6.99 22.06 6.00
N ASP A 127 7.00 23.39 6.05
CA ASP A 127 6.79 24.16 7.28
C ASP A 127 5.30 24.40 7.59
N GLY A 128 5.04 24.84 8.82
CA GLY A 128 3.70 25.22 9.30
C GLY A 128 2.93 24.08 9.95
N THR A 129 1.67 24.36 10.32
CA THR A 129 0.79 23.38 10.99
C THR A 129 0.49 22.18 10.10
N SER A 130 0.25 22.41 8.80
CA SER A 130 0.11 21.35 7.79
C SER A 130 1.42 20.58 7.58
N GLY A 131 2.56 21.25 7.72
CA GLY A 131 3.89 20.65 7.62
C GLY A 131 4.14 19.54 8.64
N ALA A 132 3.65 19.69 9.87
CA ALA A 132 3.75 18.66 10.90
C ALA A 132 3.06 17.33 10.49
N PHE A 133 1.95 17.42 9.76
CA PHE A 133 1.24 16.26 9.22
C PHE A 133 2.04 15.56 8.12
N TYR A 134 2.59 16.34 7.17
CA TYR A 134 3.42 15.80 6.09
C TYR A 134 4.78 15.28 6.57
N ARG A 135 5.32 15.82 7.66
CA ARG A 135 6.56 15.34 8.28
C ARG A 135 6.43 13.89 8.75
N GLN A 136 5.38 13.58 9.52
CA GLN A 136 5.14 12.22 10.00
C GLN A 136 4.88 11.25 8.84
N PHE A 137 4.07 11.67 7.86
CA PHE A 137 3.81 10.88 6.66
C PHE A 137 5.07 10.60 5.85
N GLY A 138 5.83 11.64 5.48
CA GLY A 138 7.00 11.56 4.61
C GLY A 138 8.15 10.76 5.23
N LEU A 139 8.46 10.98 6.51
CA LEU A 139 9.51 10.23 7.20
C LEU A 139 9.14 8.75 7.37
N THR A 140 7.89 8.44 7.70
CA THR A 140 7.42 7.05 7.81
C THR A 140 7.56 6.32 6.47
N MET A 141 7.18 6.98 5.36
CA MET A 141 7.32 6.44 4.00
C MET A 141 8.78 6.25 3.60
N ALA A 142 9.62 7.26 3.80
CA ALA A 142 11.04 7.20 3.43
C ALA A 142 11.77 6.06 4.15
N VAL A 143 11.44 5.85 5.42
CA VAL A 143 12.01 4.76 6.23
C VAL A 143 11.47 3.40 5.79
N ALA A 144 10.17 3.27 5.57
CA ALA A 144 9.59 2.01 5.13
C ALA A 144 10.18 1.54 3.79
N VAL A 145 10.36 2.47 2.84
CA VAL A 145 11.03 2.20 1.55
C VAL A 145 12.52 1.90 1.75
N GLY A 146 13.20 2.63 2.63
CA GLY A 146 14.61 2.36 2.94
C GLY A 146 14.84 0.98 3.55
N ILE A 147 13.98 0.56 4.48
CA ILE A 147 14.03 -0.78 5.08
C ILE A 147 13.66 -1.85 4.06
N SER A 148 12.67 -1.59 3.20
CA SER A 148 12.33 -2.47 2.07
C SER A 148 13.53 -2.73 1.18
N ALA A 149 14.25 -1.68 0.80
CA ALA A 149 15.44 -1.82 -0.05
C ALA A 149 16.51 -2.71 0.60
N ILE A 150 16.76 -2.52 1.90
CA ILE A 150 17.68 -3.40 2.66
C ILE A 150 17.19 -4.85 2.61
N ASN A 151 15.89 -5.10 2.82
CA ASN A 151 15.30 -6.44 2.75
C ASN A 151 15.40 -7.03 1.33
N ALA A 152 15.24 -6.21 0.29
CA ALA A 152 15.37 -6.62 -1.10
C ALA A 152 16.81 -7.03 -1.46
N PHE A 153 17.82 -6.37 -0.90
CA PHE A 153 19.22 -6.74 -1.09
C PHE A 153 19.70 -7.92 -0.24
N THR A 154 19.02 -8.20 0.88
CA THR A 154 19.48 -9.18 1.87
C THR A 154 18.55 -10.38 1.95
N LEU A 155 17.35 -10.20 2.49
CA LEU A 155 16.38 -11.25 2.77
C LEU A 155 15.84 -11.89 1.48
N SER A 156 15.42 -11.08 0.51
CA SER A 156 14.79 -11.57 -0.72
C SER A 156 15.66 -12.55 -1.53
N PRO A 157 16.93 -12.25 -1.86
CA PRO A 157 17.77 -13.19 -2.62
C PRO A 157 18.11 -14.46 -1.82
N VAL A 158 18.24 -14.37 -0.50
CA VAL A 158 18.48 -15.53 0.37
C VAL A 158 17.26 -16.45 0.38
N LEU A 159 16.06 -15.89 0.56
CA LEU A 159 14.82 -16.67 0.51
C LEU A 159 14.60 -17.28 -0.89
N CYS A 160 14.92 -16.56 -1.96
CA CYS A 160 14.89 -17.10 -3.31
C CYS A 160 15.88 -18.26 -3.49
N ALA A 161 17.11 -18.13 -3.00
CA ALA A 161 18.11 -19.21 -3.10
C ALA A 161 17.75 -20.46 -2.28
N LEU A 162 17.02 -20.30 -1.16
CA LEU A 162 16.65 -21.40 -0.27
C LEU A 162 15.33 -22.09 -0.69
N LEU A 163 14.33 -21.33 -1.11
CA LEU A 163 12.97 -21.81 -1.32
C LEU A 163 12.63 -22.05 -2.79
N LEU A 164 13.22 -21.28 -3.71
CA LEU A 164 12.90 -21.38 -5.14
C LEU A 164 13.65 -22.55 -5.77
N ARG A 165 12.91 -23.39 -6.50
CA ARG A 165 13.43 -24.57 -7.19
C ARG A 165 13.24 -24.43 -8.70
N PRO A 166 14.20 -24.90 -9.53
CA PRO A 166 14.06 -24.89 -10.97
C PRO A 166 12.84 -25.74 -11.38
N TYR A 167 12.05 -25.21 -12.31
CA TYR A 167 10.79 -25.82 -12.76
C TYR A 167 11.01 -27.00 -13.73
N THR A 168 12.18 -27.10 -14.34
CA THR A 168 12.49 -28.09 -15.38
C THR A 168 13.20 -29.29 -14.76
N ASP A 169 12.56 -30.47 -14.82
CA ASP A 169 13.20 -31.76 -14.51
C ASP A 169 14.40 -31.98 -15.46
N GLU A 170 15.44 -32.71 -15.02
CA GLU A 170 16.69 -32.97 -15.77
C GLU A 170 16.50 -33.50 -17.21
N ASN A 171 15.30 -33.97 -17.56
CA ASN A 171 14.94 -34.56 -18.85
C ASN A 171 14.13 -33.63 -19.79
N GLY A 172 13.91 -32.35 -19.45
CA GLY A 172 13.27 -31.37 -20.35
C GLY A 172 11.80 -31.64 -20.70
N GLN A 173 11.16 -32.60 -20.03
CA GLN A 173 9.75 -32.93 -20.25
C GLN A 173 8.86 -32.06 -19.35
N GLN A 174 8.02 -31.21 -19.95
CA GLN A 174 6.96 -30.52 -19.22
C GLN A 174 6.01 -31.58 -18.62
N ARG A 175 5.90 -31.64 -17.29
CA ARG A 175 4.98 -32.55 -16.61
C ARG A 175 3.55 -32.22 -17.05
N ASN A 176 2.93 -33.09 -17.83
CA ASN A 176 1.56 -32.93 -18.35
C ASN A 176 0.52 -33.12 -17.24
N ASN A 177 0.39 -32.14 -16.34
CA ASN A 177 -0.65 -32.07 -15.31
C ASN A 177 -1.71 -31.01 -15.65
N PHE A 178 -2.84 -31.04 -14.92
CA PHE A 178 -3.91 -30.03 -15.01
C PHE A 178 -3.39 -28.59 -14.90
N SER A 179 -2.45 -28.33 -13.99
CA SER A 179 -1.77 -27.04 -13.82
C SER A 179 -0.87 -26.66 -15.01
N ALA A 180 -0.25 -27.62 -15.68
CA ALA A 180 0.51 -27.37 -16.90
C ALA A 180 -0.41 -27.01 -18.07
N ARG A 181 -1.63 -27.56 -18.10
CA ARG A 181 -2.67 -27.20 -19.07
C ARG A 181 -3.19 -25.77 -18.85
N PHE A 182 -3.47 -25.39 -17.60
CA PHE A 182 -3.85 -24.02 -17.25
C PHE A 182 -2.73 -23.01 -17.58
N ARG A 183 -1.48 -23.31 -17.22
CA ARG A 183 -0.32 -22.47 -17.56
C ARG A 183 -0.09 -22.36 -19.06
N LYS A 184 -0.22 -23.45 -19.83
CA LYS A 184 -0.13 -23.41 -21.30
C LYS A 184 -1.20 -22.50 -21.89
N ALA A 185 -2.44 -22.57 -21.38
CA ALA A 185 -3.52 -21.70 -21.82
C ALA A 185 -3.24 -20.23 -21.47
N PHE A 186 -2.82 -19.94 -20.22
CA PHE A 186 -2.44 -18.59 -19.81
C PHE A 186 -1.27 -18.05 -20.63
N ASN A 187 -0.21 -18.83 -20.81
CA ASN A 187 0.97 -18.44 -21.58
C ASN A 187 0.62 -18.16 -23.04
N ALA A 188 -0.28 -18.93 -23.66
CA ALA A 188 -0.74 -18.70 -25.02
C ALA A 188 -1.49 -17.36 -25.14
N VAL A 189 -2.35 -17.04 -24.18
CA VAL A 189 -3.05 -15.74 -24.14
C VAL A 189 -2.05 -14.61 -23.87
N PHE A 190 -1.19 -14.77 -22.89
CA PHE A 190 -0.17 -13.79 -22.49
C PHE A 190 0.78 -13.48 -23.65
N SER A 191 1.25 -14.49 -24.40
CA SER A 191 2.13 -14.27 -25.54
C SER A 191 1.46 -13.49 -26.66
N VAL A 192 0.18 -13.76 -26.94
CA VAL A 192 -0.58 -13.00 -27.95
C VAL A 192 -0.77 -11.56 -27.49
N MET A 193 -1.11 -11.34 -26.22
CA MET A 193 -1.27 -9.99 -25.66
C MET A 193 0.05 -9.21 -25.66
N SER A 194 1.15 -9.85 -25.25
CA SER A 194 2.49 -9.26 -25.25
C SER A 194 2.93 -8.85 -26.66
N GLN A 195 2.73 -9.71 -27.66
CA GLN A 195 3.06 -9.40 -29.06
C GLN A 195 2.21 -8.26 -29.62
N LYS A 196 0.90 -8.22 -29.33
CA LYS A 196 0.02 -7.11 -29.72
C LYS A 196 0.43 -5.81 -29.06
N TYR A 197 0.72 -5.83 -27.76
CA TYR A 197 1.21 -4.67 -27.02
C TYR A 197 2.50 -4.12 -27.65
N ALA A 198 3.47 -5.00 -27.93
CA ALA A 198 4.73 -4.62 -28.59
C ALA A 198 4.47 -3.98 -29.96
N ALA A 199 3.61 -4.56 -30.80
CA ALA A 199 3.25 -4.01 -32.10
C ALA A 199 2.63 -2.61 -32.01
N ILE A 200 1.74 -2.40 -31.03
CA ILE A 200 1.12 -1.08 -30.77
C ILE A 200 2.18 -0.09 -30.30
N ALA A 201 3.06 -0.48 -29.38
CA ALA A 201 4.15 0.35 -28.89
C ALA A 201 5.09 0.78 -30.03
N PHE A 202 5.50 -0.14 -30.91
CA PHE A 202 6.31 0.18 -32.08
C PHE A 202 5.61 1.13 -33.05
N ARG A 203 4.30 0.96 -33.26
CA ARG A 203 3.50 1.87 -34.09
C ARG A 203 3.43 3.26 -33.47
N PHE A 204 3.29 3.36 -32.15
CA PHE A 204 3.30 4.60 -31.42
C PHE A 204 4.65 5.32 -31.62
N ILE A 205 5.76 4.65 -31.32
CA ILE A 205 7.12 5.20 -31.45
C ILE A 205 7.41 5.67 -32.88
N ARG A 206 6.94 4.95 -33.90
CA ARG A 206 7.15 5.31 -35.31
C ARG A 206 6.43 6.61 -35.71
N HIS A 207 5.30 6.93 -35.08
CA HIS A 207 4.54 8.15 -35.34
C HIS A 207 4.82 9.23 -34.30
N LYS A 208 6.07 9.74 -34.29
CA LYS A 208 6.57 10.72 -33.31
C LYS A 208 5.62 11.91 -33.05
N TYR A 209 5.02 12.49 -34.09
CA TYR A 209 4.11 13.64 -33.93
C TYR A 209 2.81 13.26 -33.22
N LEU A 210 2.27 12.07 -33.49
CA LEU A 210 1.10 11.56 -32.81
C LEU A 210 1.41 11.29 -31.33
N SER A 211 2.57 10.68 -31.03
CA SER A 211 3.00 10.43 -29.66
C SER A 211 3.20 11.72 -28.85
N PHE A 212 3.89 12.70 -29.42
CA PHE A 212 4.04 14.01 -28.77
C PHE A 212 2.70 14.72 -28.61
N GLY A 213 1.80 14.63 -29.59
CA GLY A 213 0.45 15.19 -29.49
C GLY A 213 -0.36 14.57 -28.35
N ILE A 214 -0.29 13.25 -28.17
CA ILE A 214 -1.01 12.54 -27.09
C ILE A 214 -0.42 12.89 -25.72
N ILE A 215 0.92 12.95 -25.59
CA ILE A 215 1.57 13.37 -24.33
C ILE A 215 1.19 14.82 -24.01
N ALA A 216 1.25 15.72 -24.98
CA ALA A 216 0.87 17.12 -24.79
C ALA A 216 -0.61 17.26 -24.38
N ALA A 217 -1.50 16.50 -25.01
CA ALA A 217 -2.92 16.47 -24.66
C ALA A 217 -3.15 15.92 -23.24
N ALA A 218 -2.44 14.86 -22.84
CA ALA A 218 -2.52 14.29 -21.50
C ALA A 218 -2.02 15.27 -20.42
N VAL A 219 -0.92 15.98 -20.69
CA VAL A 219 -0.40 17.03 -19.79
C VAL A 219 -1.37 18.21 -19.71
N ALA A 220 -1.91 18.66 -20.86
CA ALA A 220 -2.91 19.73 -20.87
C ALA A 220 -4.17 19.34 -20.09
N LEU A 221 -4.65 18.11 -20.25
CA LEU A 221 -5.78 17.56 -19.51
C LEU A 221 -5.47 17.52 -18.01
N LEU A 222 -4.30 17.04 -17.61
CA LEU A 222 -3.88 17.01 -16.21
C LEU A 222 -3.89 18.42 -15.61
N LEU A 223 -3.30 19.40 -16.30
CA LEU A 223 -3.26 20.79 -15.81
C LEU A 223 -4.66 21.41 -15.69
N LEU A 224 -5.57 21.09 -16.61
CA LEU A 224 -6.97 21.52 -16.54
C LEU A 224 -7.68 20.89 -15.34
N LEU A 225 -7.51 19.58 -15.12
CA LEU A 225 -8.12 18.86 -13.99
C LEU A 225 -7.59 19.35 -12.64
N VAL A 226 -6.28 19.55 -12.51
CA VAL A 226 -5.65 20.06 -11.28
C VAL A 226 -6.19 21.46 -10.95
N LYS A 227 -6.38 22.33 -11.96
CA LYS A 227 -6.97 23.66 -11.76
C LYS A 227 -8.47 23.63 -11.42
N ALA A 228 -9.20 22.65 -11.93
CA ALA A 228 -10.64 22.52 -11.71
C ALA A 228 -10.99 21.85 -10.36
N THR A 229 -10.04 21.14 -9.74
CA THR A 229 -10.30 20.37 -8.51
C THR A 229 -10.26 21.28 -7.28
N PRO A 230 -11.36 21.38 -6.50
CA PRO A 230 -11.37 22.18 -5.27
C PRO A 230 -10.45 21.56 -4.21
N THR A 231 -9.70 22.41 -3.51
CA THR A 231 -8.75 21.98 -2.47
C THR A 231 -9.41 21.98 -1.10
N SER A 232 -9.30 20.87 -0.38
CA SER A 232 -9.60 20.78 1.05
C SER A 232 -8.44 20.07 1.75
N LEU A 233 -8.15 20.43 3.01
CA LEU A 233 -7.01 19.86 3.75
C LEU A 233 -7.34 18.48 4.33
N VAL A 234 -8.52 18.33 4.94
CA VAL A 234 -8.99 17.08 5.55
C VAL A 234 -10.50 17.02 5.33
N PRO A 235 -11.06 15.89 4.87
CA PRO A 235 -12.50 15.74 4.77
C PRO A 235 -13.13 15.67 6.16
N ASP A 236 -14.29 16.28 6.33
CA ASP A 236 -15.06 16.16 7.56
C ASP A 236 -15.57 14.70 7.69
N GLY A 237 -15.15 14.03 8.76
CA GLY A 237 -15.64 12.70 9.11
C GLY A 237 -16.86 12.78 10.03
N ASP A 238 -17.77 11.82 9.91
CA ASP A 238 -18.85 11.67 10.89
C ASP A 238 -18.28 11.17 12.22
N THR A 239 -18.15 12.07 13.19
CA THR A 239 -17.69 11.75 14.55
C THR A 239 -18.81 11.27 15.47
N GLY A 240 -20.02 11.06 14.95
CA GLY A 240 -21.21 10.70 15.73
C GLY A 240 -21.67 11.80 16.70
N MET A 241 -21.18 13.03 16.52
CA MET A 241 -21.42 14.18 17.39
C MET A 241 -21.84 15.37 16.55
N LEU A 242 -22.94 16.03 16.95
CA LEU A 242 -23.41 17.26 16.33
C LEU A 242 -23.23 18.42 17.32
N TYR A 243 -22.40 19.39 16.96
CA TYR A 243 -22.24 20.61 17.74
C TYR A 243 -23.26 21.67 17.29
N VAL A 244 -24.24 21.96 18.15
CA VAL A 244 -25.21 23.04 17.91
C VAL A 244 -24.92 24.19 18.86
N ASN A 245 -24.55 25.36 18.31
CA ASN A 245 -24.36 26.57 19.08
C ASN A 245 -25.63 27.43 19.01
N LEU A 246 -26.32 27.58 20.15
CA LEU A 246 -27.46 28.48 20.28
C LEU A 246 -26.99 29.85 20.78
N THR A 247 -27.05 30.86 19.91
CA THR A 247 -26.80 32.26 20.29
C THR A 247 -28.14 32.99 20.47
N THR A 248 -28.44 33.42 21.70
CA THR A 248 -29.66 34.20 22.00
C THR A 248 -29.40 35.71 21.93
N LYS A 249 -30.48 36.51 21.90
CA LYS A 249 -30.37 37.98 21.88
C LYS A 249 -29.70 38.51 23.15
N PRO A 250 -28.88 39.58 23.08
CA PRO A 250 -28.26 40.19 24.26
C PRO A 250 -29.33 40.64 25.28
N GLY A 251 -29.14 40.29 26.55
CA GLY A 251 -30.07 40.62 27.63
C GLY A 251 -31.14 39.56 27.94
N MET A 252 -31.17 38.43 27.21
CA MET A 252 -32.01 37.27 27.57
C MET A 252 -31.54 36.64 28.88
N THR A 253 -32.49 36.25 29.73
CA THR A 253 -32.19 35.53 30.98
C THR A 253 -31.79 34.08 30.70
N LEU A 254 -31.13 33.44 31.67
CA LEU A 254 -30.78 32.01 31.56
C LEU A 254 -32.03 31.13 31.38
N ASN A 255 -33.14 31.47 32.03
CA ASN A 255 -34.41 30.73 31.93
C ASN A 255 -35.02 30.79 30.52
N GLU A 256 -34.97 31.93 29.85
CA GLU A 256 -35.45 32.06 28.46
C GLU A 256 -34.56 31.30 27.47
N THR A 257 -33.26 31.26 27.75
CA THR A 257 -32.31 30.47 26.95
C THR A 257 -32.53 28.96 27.14
N ASP A 258 -32.81 28.51 28.36
CA ASP A 258 -33.12 27.09 28.64
C ASP A 258 -34.43 26.64 27.97
N ARG A 259 -35.46 27.50 27.95
CA ARG A 259 -36.70 27.23 27.19
C ARG A 259 -36.43 27.01 25.70
N ALA A 260 -35.58 27.83 25.09
CA ALA A 260 -35.19 27.68 23.70
C ALA A 260 -34.38 26.39 23.44
N LEU A 261 -33.48 26.03 24.37
CA LEU A 261 -32.74 24.76 24.31
C LEU A 261 -33.66 23.54 24.42
N GLN A 262 -34.65 23.56 25.31
CA GLN A 262 -35.63 22.48 25.44
C GLN A 262 -36.46 22.28 24.17
N GLN A 263 -36.78 23.36 23.45
CA GLN A 263 -37.47 23.28 22.16
C GLN A 263 -36.58 22.65 21.08
N LEU A 264 -35.29 22.97 21.08
CA LEU A 264 -34.31 22.39 20.18
C LEU A 264 -34.14 20.88 20.43
N ASP A 265 -34.01 20.49 21.70
CA ASP A 265 -33.86 19.08 22.08
C ASP A 265 -35.06 18.23 21.65
N LYS A 266 -36.28 18.74 21.81
CA LYS A 266 -37.50 18.06 21.33
C LYS A 266 -37.50 17.83 19.82
N LYS A 267 -36.92 18.75 19.03
CA LYS A 267 -36.82 18.59 17.57
C LYS A 267 -35.72 17.59 17.19
N LEU A 268 -34.62 17.57 17.95
CA LEU A 268 -33.50 16.66 17.72
C LEU A 268 -33.74 15.24 18.24
N ALA A 269 -34.71 15.03 19.13
CA ALA A 269 -35.10 13.73 19.68
C ALA A 269 -35.99 12.87 18.73
N THR A 270 -36.15 13.27 17.47
CA THR A 270 -37.01 12.55 16.51
C THR A 270 -36.20 11.41 15.85
N PRO A 271 -36.69 10.14 15.84
CA PRO A 271 -35.94 8.98 15.31
C PRO A 271 -35.59 9.14 13.82
N PRO A 272 -34.46 8.55 13.34
CA PRO A 272 -33.86 7.30 13.81
C PRO A 272 -32.58 7.40 14.68
N ALA A 273 -32.03 8.58 14.94
CA ALA A 273 -30.89 8.76 15.84
C ALA A 273 -31.38 9.43 17.13
N SER A 274 -31.30 8.74 18.27
CA SER A 274 -31.58 9.33 19.59
C SER A 274 -30.26 9.72 20.25
N PRO A 275 -29.69 10.91 19.98
CA PRO A 275 -28.41 11.31 20.54
C PRO A 275 -28.52 11.54 22.05
N THR A 276 -27.50 11.14 22.80
CA THR A 276 -27.30 11.63 24.17
C THR A 276 -26.93 13.11 24.10
N VAL A 277 -27.83 13.99 24.55
CA VAL A 277 -27.63 15.44 24.49
C VAL A 277 -26.84 15.90 25.72
N LEU A 278 -25.61 16.37 25.51
CA LEU A 278 -24.82 17.06 26.53
C LEU A 278 -25.04 18.56 26.41
N ARG A 279 -25.53 19.20 27.48
CA ARG A 279 -25.78 20.63 27.53
C ARG A 279 -24.62 21.33 28.24
N SER A 280 -24.05 22.35 27.61
CA SER A 280 -23.10 23.26 28.24
C SER A 280 -23.55 24.71 28.04
N ALA A 281 -23.92 25.40 29.12
CA ALA A 281 -24.22 26.82 29.10
C ALA A 281 -22.93 27.60 29.44
N ALA A 282 -22.44 28.40 28.51
CA ALA A 282 -21.29 29.28 28.74
C ALA A 282 -21.76 30.74 28.68
N ILE A 283 -21.58 31.47 29.78
CA ILE A 283 -21.83 32.92 29.82
C ILE A 283 -20.67 33.60 29.08
N ARG A 284 -20.90 33.99 27.82
CA ARG A 284 -19.93 34.82 27.08
C ARG A 284 -20.07 36.27 27.56
N LEU A 285 -19.31 36.61 28.61
CA LEU A 285 -19.25 37.99 29.09
C LEU A 285 -18.67 38.91 27.99
N PRO A 286 -19.30 40.07 27.73
CA PRO A 286 -18.74 41.04 26.78
C PRO A 286 -17.39 41.53 27.29
N ARG A 287 -16.36 41.55 26.42
CA ARG A 287 -14.99 42.03 26.73
C ARG A 287 -14.92 43.40 27.41
N LYS A 288 -15.97 44.24 27.32
CA LYS A 288 -16.02 45.55 27.97
C LYS A 288 -16.35 45.53 29.47
N ALA A 289 -16.71 44.38 30.05
CA ALA A 289 -17.07 44.29 31.47
C ALA A 289 -15.89 44.04 32.42
N VAL A 290 -14.69 43.74 31.91
CA VAL A 290 -13.51 43.36 32.75
C VAL A 290 -12.55 44.53 33.01
N THR A 291 -12.76 45.71 32.42
CA THR A 291 -11.81 46.85 32.53
C THR A 291 -12.25 48.00 33.44
N ARG A 292 -13.27 47.83 34.30
CA ARG A 292 -13.67 48.88 35.25
C ARG A 292 -13.87 48.32 36.65
N GLU A 293 -12.78 47.98 37.33
CA GLU A 293 -12.65 48.00 38.80
C GLU A 293 -11.27 47.46 39.20
N CYS A 294 -10.21 48.25 38.99
CA CYS A 294 -8.99 48.17 39.81
C CYS A 294 -8.14 49.43 39.61
N SER A 295 -8.56 50.54 40.22
CA SER A 295 -7.76 51.79 40.31
C SER A 295 -7.69 52.33 41.72
N THR A 296 -8.00 51.51 42.72
CA THR A 296 -7.93 51.90 44.13
C THR A 296 -7.50 50.72 45.00
N CYS A 297 -6.28 50.24 44.80
CA CYS A 297 -5.50 49.63 45.87
C CYS A 297 -4.05 50.10 45.68
N ARG A 298 -3.53 50.65 46.75
CA ARG A 298 -2.24 51.30 46.92
C ARG A 298 -1.10 50.29 46.91
#